data_AF-A0A0C9XJE8-F1
#
_entry.id   AF-A0A0C9XJE8-F1
#
_cell.length_a   1.000
_cell.length_b   1.000
_cell.length_c   1.000
_cell.angle_alpha   90.00
_cell.angle_beta   90.00
_cell.angle_gamma   90.00
#
_symmetry.space_group_name_H-M   'P 1'
#
loop_
_entity.id
_entity.type
_entity.pdbx_description
1 polymer ?
#
loop_
_entity_poly.entity_id
_entity_poly.type
_entity_poly.pdbx_seq_one_letter_code
_entity_poly.pdbx_strand_id
1 'polypeptide(L)'
;SFQVKNNGQITVVITHGTIPQPPVLVPPGATSPPFTFGGKYSIRSELEHLPLPDPEIVITFSPEEQFEAKAINRPSVNVEIIAKFDFPKGEPSHFAVMTSKEC
;
A
#
# COMPACT_ATOMS: atom_id res chain seq x y z
N SER A 1 1.26 3.53 -6.84
CA SER A 1 0.87 4.27 -5.61
C SER A 1 -0.26 3.53 -4.92
N PHE A 2 -0.61 3.89 -3.69
CA PHE A 2 -1.82 3.34 -3.04
C PHE A 2 -2.58 4.40 -2.24
N GLN A 3 -3.85 4.13 -1.98
CA GLN A 3 -4.73 4.93 -1.11
C GLN A 3 -5.40 4.01 -0.10
N VAL A 4 -5.80 4.58 1.04
CA VAL A 4 -6.52 3.86 2.09
C VAL A 4 -7.86 4.55 2.29
N LYS A 5 -8.95 3.79 2.11
CA LYS A 5 -10.31 4.23 2.41
C LYS A 5 -10.74 3.63 3.73
N ASN A 6 -11.21 4.46 4.64
CA ASN A 6 -11.72 4.02 5.92
C ASN A 6 -13.21 3.68 5.80
N ASN A 7 -13.54 2.39 5.86
CA ASN A 7 -14.91 1.88 5.85
C ASN A 7 -15.43 1.59 7.28
N GLY A 8 -14.63 1.88 8.30
CA GLY A 8 -14.98 1.73 9.71
C GLY A 8 -15.69 2.96 10.27
N GLN A 9 -15.87 2.96 11.60
CA GLN A 9 -16.51 4.05 12.36
C GLN A 9 -15.53 4.88 13.21
N ILE A 10 -14.26 4.48 13.25
CA ILE A 10 -13.20 5.12 14.04
C ILE A 10 -12.16 5.70 13.07
N THR A 11 -11.59 6.85 13.42
CA THR A 11 -10.48 7.45 12.66
C THR A 11 -9.30 6.49 12.60
N VAL A 12 -8.72 6.37 11.40
CA VAL A 12 -7.52 5.57 11.14
C VAL A 12 -6.32 6.50 11.04
N VAL A 13 -5.23 6.11 11.70
CA VAL A 13 -3.93 6.79 11.65
C VAL A 13 -2.99 5.97 10.77
N ILE A 14 -2.37 6.63 9.80
CA ILE A 14 -1.38 6.02 8.90
C ILE A 14 -0.03 6.69 9.13
N THR A 15 0.99 5.90 9.45
CA THR A 15 2.35 6.39 9.68
C THR A 15 3.34 5.73 8.73
N HIS A 16 4.37 6.48 8.34
CA HIS A 16 5.50 5.95 7.59
C HIS A 16 6.59 5.49 8.56
N GLY A 17 7.04 4.24 8.44
CA GLY A 17 7.96 3.61 9.40
C GLY A 17 9.41 4.11 9.32
N THR A 18 9.85 4.63 8.18
CA THR A 18 11.23 5.06 7.95
C THR A 18 11.43 6.55 7.65
N ILE A 19 10.41 7.23 7.12
CA ILE A 19 10.50 8.66 6.76
C ILE A 19 9.74 9.45 7.83
N PRO A 20 10.36 10.47 8.44
CA PRO A 20 9.68 11.33 9.41
C PRO A 20 8.66 12.23 8.68
N GLN A 21 7.49 11.67 8.42
CA GLN A 21 6.33 12.39 7.89
C GLN A 21 5.27 12.50 8.98
N PRO A 22 4.49 13.60 9.01
CA PRO A 22 3.31 13.67 9.86
C PRO A 22 2.37 12.50 9.60
N PRO A 23 1.77 11.91 10.64
CA PRO A 23 0.75 10.88 10.47
C PRO A 23 -0.43 11.41 9.64
N VAL A 24 -0.96 10.57 8.76
CA VAL A 24 -2.17 10.86 7.99
C VAL A 24 -3.38 10.32 8.74
N LEU A 25 -4.32 11.21 9.05
CA LEU A 25 -5.60 10.84 9.67
C LEU A 25 -6.67 10.64 8.60
N VAL A 26 -7.35 9.51 8.64
CA VAL A 26 -8.42 9.16 7.71
C VAL A 26 -9.72 8.95 8.51
N PRO A 27 -10.61 9.95 8.53
CA PRO A 27 -11.91 9.83 9.19
C PRO A 27 -12.79 8.72 8.58
N PRO A 28 -13.83 8.25 9.30
CA PRO A 28 -14.82 7.33 8.78
C PRO A 28 -15.43 7.79 7.44
N GLY A 29 -15.46 6.90 6.45
CA GLY A 29 -15.98 7.16 5.10
C GLY A 29 -15.04 7.96 4.18
N ALA A 30 -13.90 8.46 4.69
CA ALA A 30 -12.94 9.22 3.90
C ALA A 30 -11.90 8.31 3.21
N THR A 31 -11.23 8.87 2.21
CA THR A 31 -10.10 8.23 1.52
C THR A 31 -8.85 9.10 1.68
N SER A 32 -7.71 8.47 1.96
CA SER A 32 -6.42 9.16 2.09
C SER A 32 -5.97 9.79 0.76
N PRO A 33 -5.06 10.78 0.81
CA PRO A 33 -4.22 11.11 -0.33
C PRO A 33 -3.43 9.89 -0.83
N PRO A 34 -2.99 9.88 -2.10
CA PRO A 34 -2.17 8.79 -2.64
C PRO A 34 -0.76 8.78 -2.03
N PHE A 35 -0.34 7.62 -1.58
CA PHE A 35 1.02 7.34 -1.14
C PHE A 35 1.85 6.85 -2.33
N THR A 36 2.90 7.61 -2.65
CA THR A 36 3.80 7.35 -3.79
C THR A 36 5.21 6.93 -3.36
N PHE A 37 5.61 7.28 -2.14
CA PHE A 37 6.92 6.94 -1.62
C PHE A 37 6.96 5.46 -1.20
N GLY A 38 8.05 4.77 -1.58
CA GLY A 38 8.29 3.41 -1.10
C GLY A 38 8.65 3.38 0.37
N GLY A 39 8.29 2.28 1.05
CA GLY A 39 8.58 2.08 2.46
C GLY A 39 7.55 1.19 3.16
N LYS A 40 7.68 1.17 4.48
CA LYS A 40 6.72 0.50 5.38
C LYS A 40 5.74 1.52 5.92
N TYR A 41 4.46 1.20 5.84
CA TYR A 41 3.37 1.99 6.40
C TYR A 41 2.64 1.18 7.45
N SER A 42 2.30 1.81 8.58
CA SER A 42 1.46 1.21 9.62
C SER A 42 0.11 1.92 9.65
N ILE A 43 -0.96 1.14 9.68
CA ILE A 43 -2.35 1.60 9.73
C ILE A 43 -2.96 1.09 11.03
N ARG A 44 -3.42 2.02 11.88
CA ARG A 44 -3.99 1.73 13.20
C ARG A 44 -5.24 2.55 13.46
N SER A 45 -6.09 2.13 14.40
CA SER A 45 -7.18 2.99 14.88
C SER A 45 -6.66 3.99 15.91
N GLU A 46 -7.29 5.16 16.02
CA GLU A 46 -6.95 6.17 17.03
C GLU A 46 -7.22 5.70 18.48
N LEU A 47 -8.07 4.69 18.68
CA LEU A 47 -8.53 4.23 19.99
C LEU A 47 -7.73 3.04 20.56
N GLU A 48 -6.83 2.43 19.80
CA GLU A 48 -6.05 1.27 20.23
C GLU A 48 -4.82 1.70 21.05
N HIS A 49 -5.03 1.93 22.36
CA HIS A 49 -3.98 2.09 23.38
C HIS A 49 -3.93 0.91 24.38
N LEU A 50 -4.36 -0.28 23.94
CA LEU A 50 -4.41 -1.49 24.78
C LEU A 50 -3.02 -2.17 24.88
N PRO A 51 -2.71 -2.91 25.96
CA PRO A 51 -1.37 -3.45 26.16
C PRO A 51 -1.03 -4.55 25.13
N LEU A 52 -0.07 -4.19 24.26
CA LEU A 52 0.74 -4.91 23.28
C LEU A 52 0.45 -6.38 22.86
N PRO A 53 0.64 -6.70 21.56
CA PRO A 53 0.95 -5.77 20.47
C PRO A 53 -0.33 -5.17 19.88
N ASP A 54 -0.33 -3.85 19.65
CA ASP A 54 -1.46 -3.13 19.07
C ASP A 54 -1.88 -3.77 17.74
N PRO A 55 -3.19 -3.98 17.51
CA PRO A 55 -3.66 -4.43 16.22
C PRO A 55 -3.30 -3.42 15.13
N GLU A 56 -2.72 -3.87 14.02
CA GLU A 56 -2.31 -2.99 12.93
C GLU A 56 -2.33 -3.69 11.58
N ILE A 57 -2.39 -2.90 10.51
CA ILE A 57 -2.10 -3.37 9.15
C ILE A 57 -0.78 -2.74 8.70
N VAL A 58 0.17 -3.58 8.30
CA VAL A 58 1.46 -3.14 7.76
C VAL A 58 1.43 -3.29 6.24
N ILE A 59 1.77 -2.20 5.55
CA ILE A 59 1.97 -2.21 4.10
C ILE A 59 3.45 -2.05 3.81
N THR A 60 4.04 -3.00 3.08
CA THR A 60 5.36 -2.83 2.45
C THR A 60 5.13 -2.48 0.99
N PHE A 61 5.55 -1.28 0.59
CA PHE A 61 5.36 -0.78 -0.75
C PHE A 61 6.70 -0.38 -1.38
N SER A 62 7.00 -0.97 -2.53
CA SER A 62 8.08 -0.54 -3.43
C SER A 62 7.43 -0.22 -4.78
N PRO A 63 7.41 1.05 -5.22
CA PRO A 63 6.86 1.42 -6.52
C PRO A 63 7.42 0.53 -7.63
N GLU A 64 6.56 0.05 -8.52
CA GLU A 64 6.89 -0.81 -9.68
C GLU A 64 7.43 -2.21 -9.37
N GLU A 65 7.69 -2.54 -8.10
CA GLU A 65 8.32 -3.80 -7.71
C GLU A 65 7.41 -4.65 -6.81
N GLN A 66 6.91 -4.08 -5.70
CA GLN A 66 6.24 -4.86 -4.67
C GLN A 66 5.13 -4.08 -3.97
N PHE A 67 4.04 -4.79 -3.68
CA PHE A 67 3.03 -4.33 -2.75
C PHE A 67 2.57 -5.51 -1.91
N GLU A 68 2.78 -5.42 -0.60
CA GLU A 68 2.37 -6.43 0.36
C GLU A 68 1.59 -5.75 1.49
N ALA A 69 0.43 -6.30 1.84
CA ALA A 69 -0.36 -5.86 2.99
C ALA A 69 -0.51 -7.04 3.96
N LYS A 70 -0.18 -6.82 5.23
CA LYS A 70 -0.23 -7.83 6.28
C LYS A 70 -0.96 -7.29 7.50
N ALA A 71 -2.01 -8.00 7.92
CA ALA A 71 -2.70 -7.71 9.18
C ALA A 71 -1.97 -8.38 10.36
N ILE A 72 -1.83 -7.65 11.47
CA ILE A 72 -1.23 -8.10 12.72
C ILE A 72 -2.32 -8.01 13.81
N ASN A 73 -2.51 -9.10 14.55
CA ASN A 73 -3.40 -9.19 15.73
C ASN A 73 -4.89 -8.86 15.50
N ARG A 74 -5.47 -9.24 14.36
CA ARG A 74 -6.90 -9.01 14.01
C ARG A 74 -7.31 -7.54 14.24
N PRO A 75 -6.83 -6.63 13.39
CA PRO A 75 -7.10 -5.21 13.54
C PRO A 75 -8.60 -4.90 13.61
N SER A 76 -8.98 -4.02 14.53
CA SER A 76 -10.35 -3.47 14.59
C SER A 76 -10.61 -2.47 13.45
N VAL A 77 -9.58 -2.09 12.70
CA VAL A 77 -9.70 -1.22 11.53
C VAL A 77 -10.34 -1.93 10.34
N ASN A 78 -11.40 -1.33 9.82
CA ASN A 78 -12.05 -1.74 8.58
C ASN A 78 -11.65 -0.76 7.47
N VAL A 79 -10.71 -1.16 6.62
CA VAL A 79 -10.18 -0.33 5.54
C VAL A 79 -10.15 -1.07 4.22
N GLU A 80 -10.28 -0.32 3.13
CA GLU A 80 -10.06 -0.78 1.77
C GLU A 80 -8.77 -0.15 1.25
N ILE A 81 -7.86 -0.97 0.72
CA ILE A 81 -6.59 -0.50 0.17
C ILE A 81 -6.66 -0.53 -1.35
N ILE A 82 -6.55 0.65 -1.95
CA ILE A 82 -6.67 0.85 -3.40
C ILE A 82 -5.27 1.07 -3.95
N ALA A 83 -4.67 0.03 -4.53
CA ALA A 83 -3.35 0.10 -5.15
C ALA A 83 -3.48 0.32 -6.67
N LYS A 84 -2.66 1.23 -7.20
CA LYS A 84 -2.51 1.48 -8.64
C LYS A 84 -1.08 1.15 -9.05
N PHE A 85 -0.94 0.20 -9.96
CA PHE A 85 0.33 -0.21 -10.55
C PHE A 85 0.35 0.26 -12.01
N ASP A 86 1.22 1.22 -12.29
CA ASP A 86 1.54 1.59 -13.66
C ASP A 86 2.65 0.65 -14.12
N PHE A 87 2.26 -0.47 -14.74
CA PHE A 87 3.25 -1.32 -15.39
C PHE A 87 3.70 -0.64 -16.69
N PRO A 88 5.01 -0.47 -16.92
CA PRO A 88 5.48 -0.01 -18.22
C PRO A 88 4.93 -0.99 -19.26
N LYS A 89 4.18 -0.48 -20.24
CA LYS A 89 3.80 -1.26 -21.42
C LYS A 89 5.10 -1.74 -22.02
N GLY A 90 5.37 -3.05 -21.93
CA GLY A 90 6.60 -3.62 -22.45
C GLY A 90 6.83 -3.12 -23.87
N GLU A 91 8.05 -2.65 -24.16
CA GLU A 91 8.45 -2.52 -25.55
C GLU A 91 8.15 -3.86 -26.24
N PRO A 92 7.52 -3.85 -27.43
CA PRO A 92 7.31 -5.09 -28.15
C PRO A 92 8.68 -5.72 -28.35
N SER A 93 8.87 -6.90 -27.78
CA SER A 93 10.03 -7.74 -28.00
C SER A 93 10.29 -7.77 -29.49
N HIS A 94 11.44 -7.25 -29.91
CA HIS A 94 11.93 -7.40 -31.27
C HIS A 94 11.78 -8.88 -31.63
N PHE A 95 10.84 -9.19 -32.51
CA PHE A 95 10.79 -10.48 -33.17
C PHE A 95 12.14 -10.61 -33.89
N ALA A 96 13.04 -11.42 -33.34
CA ALA A 96 14.15 -11.93 -34.11
C ALA A 96 13.56 -12.80 -35.20
N VAL A 97 13.28 -12.20 -36.35
CA VAL A 97 13.05 -12.92 -37.59
C VAL A 97 14.38 -13.59 -37.92
N MET A 98 14.55 -14.83 -37.49
CA MET A 98 15.57 -15.71 -38.05
C MET A 98 15.18 -15.98 -39.49
N THR A 99 15.73 -15.19 -40.42
CA THR A 99 15.81 -15.61 -41.82
C THR A 99 16.76 -16.79 -41.89
N SER A 100 16.21 -18.00 -41.99
CA SER A 100 16.94 -19.14 -42.54
C SER A 100 17.34 -18.78 -43.96
N LYS A 101 18.64 -18.65 -44.22
CA LYS A 101 19.17 -18.82 -45.58
C LYS A 101 19.16 -20.32 -45.86
N GLU A 102 18.28 -20.76 -46.74
CA GLU A 102 18.46 -22.05 -47.41
C GLU A 102 19.59 -21.92 -48.45
N CYS A 103 20.35 -23.01 -48.56
CA CYS A 103 21.56 -23.20 -49.39
C CYS A 103 21.34 -22.98 -50.89
#